data_AF-A0A518IGN9-F1
#
_entry.id   AF-A0A518IGN9-F1
#
_cell.length_a   1.000
_cell.length_b   1.000
_cell.length_c   1.000
_cell.angle_alpha   90.00
_cell.angle_beta   90.00
_cell.angle_gamma   90.00
#
_symmetry.space_group_name_H-M   'P 1'
#
loop_
_entity.id
_entity.type
_entity.pdbx_description
1 polymer ?
#
loop_
_entity_poly.entity_id
_entity_poly.type
_entity_poly.pdbx_seq_one_letter_code
_entity_poly.pdbx_strand_id
1 'polypeptide(L)'
;MTAPALSLSEIEIRVCDITSEVLGMPRAEISPDSRLLEDLKCDSLDYVELMMELEEHFNVALPSETSDPVHKSIFTRQPFRISDLAELVYVYLKRNLPRSSQHFRQPQTNAQAAKLIPFSQLDGIWKKSSRFVSGLFEKLETTESVTLYRRQTDGMRCLQLPAAEVEIGSDLTEAVADERPLHIVELDSFLVDAEPVSTTAYCRFLNSVGEVPDQFLTDWFMLNTDDDRDIHMLIHRNQSEWRPLPGCETWPMILVSWYGANAYSLWANDRLWTSYLDDSDETPGSCLPTEAQWEYAARGSKSCPFPWGEAKPEPVRLRAGLHRQKVNYRAQTLPLAPVNMQLGMSPFGLHHMAGNVWQWCRDWYDADFYQTLEATHQNPLNRTTTLVRSERGGSWVGPASLCRSSYRRGRPPLARGRCLGFRCVSSVKDLS
;
A
#
# COMPACT_ATOMS: atom_id res chain seq x y z
N MET A 1 -8.36 37.24 26.85
CA MET A 1 -9.67 37.13 26.17
C MET A 1 -9.68 35.81 25.44
N THR A 2 -10.48 34.85 25.90
CA THR A 2 -10.68 33.55 25.23
C THR A 2 -11.40 33.79 23.91
N ALA A 3 -10.88 33.27 22.80
CA ALA A 3 -11.56 33.32 21.50
C ALA A 3 -12.98 32.74 21.62
N PRO A 4 -13.98 33.29 20.91
CA PRO A 4 -15.32 32.72 20.91
C PRO A 4 -15.27 31.27 20.42
N ALA A 5 -15.97 30.37 21.12
CA ALA A 5 -16.05 28.97 20.72
C ALA A 5 -16.81 28.87 19.39
N LEU A 6 -16.21 28.20 18.39
CA LEU A 6 -16.83 27.98 17.09
C LEU A 6 -18.18 27.26 17.24
N SER A 7 -19.18 27.74 16.50
CA SER A 7 -20.47 27.08 16.31
C SER A 7 -20.35 25.87 15.38
N LEU A 8 -21.30 24.94 15.45
CA LEU A 8 -21.31 23.75 14.59
C LEU A 8 -21.37 24.12 13.10
N SER A 9 -22.17 25.12 12.73
CA SER A 9 -22.27 25.57 11.33
C SER A 9 -20.97 26.20 10.81
N GLU A 10 -20.21 26.90 11.66
CA GLU A 10 -18.88 27.39 11.29
C GLU A 10 -17.87 26.25 11.11
N ILE A 11 -18.00 25.17 11.90
CA ILE A 11 -17.18 23.96 11.75
C ILE A 11 -17.55 23.23 10.46
N GLU A 12 -18.83 23.05 10.16
CA GLU A 12 -19.29 22.43 8.91
C GLU A 12 -18.74 23.14 7.67
N ILE A 13 -18.79 24.47 7.64
CA ILE A 13 -18.23 25.27 6.54
C ILE A 13 -16.74 24.97 6.37
N ARG A 14 -15.97 25.01 7.47
CA ARG A 14 -14.53 24.77 7.46
C ARG A 14 -14.18 23.32 7.12
N VAL A 15 -14.95 22.34 7.57
CA VAL A 15 -14.75 20.92 7.22
C VAL A 15 -14.99 20.75 5.72
N CYS A 16 -15.99 21.42 5.13
CA CYS A 16 -16.19 21.41 3.68
C CYS A 16 -15.00 22.05 2.93
N ASP A 17 -14.45 23.16 3.45
CA ASP A 17 -13.27 23.81 2.87
C ASP A 17 -12.05 22.87 2.90
N ILE A 18 -11.78 22.25 4.04
CA ILE A 18 -10.67 21.30 4.21
C ILE A 18 -10.88 20.06 3.32
N THR A 19 -12.11 19.53 3.25
CA THR A 19 -12.43 18.41 2.37
C THR A 19 -12.20 18.76 0.91
N SER A 20 -12.52 19.99 0.49
CA SER A 20 -12.26 20.49 -0.87
C SER A 20 -10.78 20.52 -1.18
N GLU A 21 -9.96 20.99 -0.23
CA GLU A 21 -8.50 21.03 -0.36
C GLU A 21 -7.89 19.63 -0.41
N VAL A 22 -8.28 18.74 0.51
CA VAL A 22 -7.75 17.36 0.61
C VAL A 22 -8.13 16.51 -0.59
N LEU A 23 -9.37 16.61 -1.07
CA LEU A 23 -9.85 15.81 -2.20
C LEU A 23 -9.54 16.44 -3.56
N GLY A 24 -9.00 17.66 -3.61
CA GLY A 24 -8.80 18.40 -4.85
C GLY A 24 -10.09 18.67 -5.64
N MET A 25 -11.24 18.70 -4.94
CA MET A 25 -12.55 18.91 -5.55
C MET A 25 -12.97 20.38 -5.47
N PRO A 26 -13.70 20.93 -6.44
CA PRO A 26 -14.22 22.29 -6.35
C PRO A 26 -15.13 22.46 -5.12
N ARG A 27 -14.88 23.50 -4.33
CA ARG A 27 -15.65 23.79 -3.10
C ARG A 27 -17.17 23.84 -3.31
N ALA A 28 -17.62 24.22 -4.51
CA ALA A 28 -19.04 24.27 -4.89
C ALA A 28 -19.71 22.88 -4.98
N GLU A 29 -18.94 21.81 -5.12
CA GLU A 29 -19.43 20.42 -5.21
C GLU A 29 -19.55 19.75 -3.84
N ILE A 30 -19.11 20.43 -2.77
CA ILE A 30 -19.05 19.88 -1.42
C ILE A 30 -20.05 20.59 -0.51
N SER A 31 -20.89 19.80 0.17
CA SER A 31 -21.84 20.29 1.17
C SER A 31 -21.77 19.44 2.44
N PRO A 32 -22.31 19.93 3.58
CA PRO A 32 -22.41 19.14 4.81
C PRO A 32 -23.18 17.81 4.62
N ASP A 33 -24.05 17.73 3.62
CA ASP A 33 -24.83 16.53 3.32
C ASP A 33 -24.09 15.55 2.40
N SER A 34 -22.95 15.94 1.83
CA SER A 34 -22.14 15.08 0.95
C SER A 34 -21.68 13.84 1.70
N ARG A 35 -21.94 12.67 1.10
CA ARG A 35 -21.48 11.36 1.60
C ARG A 35 -20.02 11.16 1.21
N LEU A 36 -19.17 10.89 2.20
CA LEU A 36 -17.72 10.81 1.99
C LEU A 36 -17.36 9.73 0.94
N LEU A 37 -17.93 8.53 1.08
CA LEU A 37 -17.61 7.44 0.17
C LEU A 37 -18.36 7.54 -1.17
N GLU A 38 -19.68 7.74 -1.13
CA GLU A 38 -20.52 7.60 -2.33
C GLU A 38 -20.53 8.83 -3.23
N ASP A 39 -20.52 10.03 -2.65
CA ASP A 39 -20.59 11.28 -3.42
C ASP A 39 -19.19 11.81 -3.72
N LEU A 40 -18.32 11.81 -2.71
CA LEU A 40 -16.98 12.40 -2.82
C LEU A 40 -15.90 11.40 -3.21
N LYS A 41 -16.21 10.09 -3.24
CA LYS A 41 -15.25 9.01 -3.50
C LYS A 41 -14.02 9.10 -2.60
N CYS A 42 -14.19 9.66 -1.40
CA CYS A 42 -13.16 9.80 -0.38
C CYS A 42 -12.73 8.39 0.03
N ASP A 43 -11.52 8.01 -0.37
CA ASP A 43 -10.97 6.72 0.00
C ASP A 43 -10.33 6.76 1.39
N SER A 44 -9.82 5.63 1.85
CA SER A 44 -9.24 5.54 3.20
C SER A 44 -7.97 6.41 3.39
N LEU A 45 -7.22 6.70 2.32
CA LEU A 45 -6.08 7.62 2.39
C LEU A 45 -6.57 9.06 2.48
N ASP A 46 -7.52 9.41 1.62
CA ASP A 46 -8.14 10.72 1.64
C ASP A 46 -8.80 11.01 2.98
N TYR A 47 -9.44 10.00 3.58
CA TYR A 47 -10.03 10.07 4.91
C TYR A 47 -8.97 10.28 5.99
N VAL A 48 -7.84 9.58 5.94
CA VAL A 48 -6.73 9.78 6.89
C VAL A 48 -6.14 11.18 6.76
N GLU A 49 -5.92 11.63 5.53
CA GLU A 49 -5.44 12.99 5.25
C GLU A 49 -6.43 14.03 5.76
N LEU A 50 -7.72 13.84 5.49
CA LEU A 50 -8.81 14.68 5.98
C LEU A 50 -8.86 14.73 7.51
N MET A 51 -8.76 13.58 8.19
CA MET A 51 -8.73 13.52 9.64
C MET A 51 -7.53 14.27 10.22
N MET A 52 -6.35 14.10 9.63
CA MET A 52 -5.13 14.81 10.04
C MET A 52 -5.29 16.33 9.86
N GLU A 53 -5.85 16.78 8.74
CA GLU A 53 -6.10 18.21 8.49
C GLU A 53 -7.14 18.81 9.43
N LEU A 54 -8.18 18.05 9.79
CA LEU A 54 -9.18 18.49 10.78
C LEU A 54 -8.59 18.62 12.18
N GLU A 55 -7.82 17.63 12.63
CA GLU A 55 -7.10 17.70 13.90
C GLU A 55 -6.19 18.93 13.99
N GLU A 56 -5.48 19.24 12.91
CA GLU A 56 -4.60 20.40 12.87
C GLU A 56 -5.38 21.72 12.84
N HIS A 57 -6.32 21.86 11.90
CA HIS A 57 -7.06 23.12 11.69
C HIS A 57 -7.85 23.53 12.94
N PHE A 58 -8.44 22.57 13.63
CA PHE A 58 -9.23 22.80 14.83
C PHE A 58 -8.41 22.66 16.12
N ASN A 59 -7.12 22.30 16.02
CA ASN A 59 -6.24 22.03 17.16
C ASN A 59 -6.88 21.08 18.19
N VAL A 60 -7.40 19.98 17.68
CA VAL A 60 -8.12 18.95 18.44
C VAL A 60 -7.46 17.59 18.21
N ALA A 61 -7.54 16.69 19.19
CA ALA A 61 -7.20 15.29 19.00
C ALA A 61 -8.48 14.50 18.73
N LEU A 62 -8.64 14.01 17.50
CA LEU A 62 -9.70 13.11 17.12
C LEU A 62 -9.20 11.68 17.38
N PRO A 63 -9.99 10.82 18.02
CA PRO A 63 -9.52 9.48 18.32
C PRO A 63 -9.34 8.69 17.02
N SER A 64 -8.16 8.11 16.85
CA SER A 64 -7.87 7.13 15.79
C SER A 64 -8.49 5.75 16.07
N GLU A 65 -9.13 5.57 17.24
CA GLU A 65 -9.59 4.27 17.75
C GLU A 65 -11.09 4.27 18.07
N THR A 66 -11.73 3.10 17.92
CA THR A 66 -13.15 2.85 18.18
C THR A 66 -13.50 2.61 19.65
N SER A 67 -12.55 2.85 20.57
CA SER A 67 -12.72 2.64 22.02
C SER A 67 -13.51 3.75 22.72
N ASP A 68 -13.59 4.96 22.15
CA ASP A 68 -14.46 6.03 22.65
C ASP A 68 -15.92 5.83 22.19
N PRO A 69 -16.89 5.63 23.11
CA PRO A 69 -18.29 5.39 22.76
C PRO A 69 -18.91 6.52 21.92
N VAL A 70 -18.46 7.76 22.11
CA VAL A 70 -18.97 8.92 21.37
C VAL A 70 -18.41 8.98 19.97
N HIS A 71 -17.11 8.68 19.79
CA HIS A 71 -16.54 8.48 18.46
C HIS A 71 -17.29 7.39 17.71
N LYS A 72 -17.47 6.22 18.33
CA LYS A 72 -18.21 5.10 17.74
C LYS A 72 -19.64 5.49 17.34
N SER A 73 -20.37 6.21 18.20
CA SER A 73 -21.76 6.59 17.93
C SER A 73 -21.96 7.53 16.73
N ILE A 74 -20.97 8.37 16.42
CA ILE A 74 -21.00 9.30 15.29
C ILE A 74 -20.44 8.60 14.05
N PHE A 75 -19.28 7.94 14.21
CA PHE A 75 -18.53 7.33 13.12
C PHE A 75 -19.27 6.15 12.44
N THR A 76 -20.11 5.42 13.16
CA THR A 76 -20.86 4.28 12.59
C THR A 76 -22.16 4.70 11.89
N ARG A 77 -22.47 5.98 11.76
CA ARG A 77 -23.67 6.43 11.04
C ARG A 77 -23.53 6.16 9.56
N GLN A 78 -24.59 5.65 8.94
CA GLN A 78 -24.61 5.32 7.53
C GLN A 78 -25.79 6.03 6.83
N PRO A 79 -25.55 6.73 5.70
CA PRO A 79 -24.24 7.01 5.12
C PRO A 79 -23.48 8.06 5.96
N PHE A 80 -22.15 7.93 6.07
CA PHE A 80 -21.29 8.83 6.83
C PHE A 80 -21.01 10.11 6.03
N ARG A 81 -21.41 11.27 6.56
CA ARG A 81 -21.39 12.56 5.86
C ARG A 81 -20.35 13.53 6.42
N ILE A 82 -20.10 14.61 5.69
CA ILE A 82 -19.31 15.73 6.18
C ILE A 82 -19.88 16.33 7.47
N SER A 83 -21.19 16.41 7.62
CA SER A 83 -21.85 16.88 8.85
C SER A 83 -21.54 15.99 10.05
N ASP A 84 -21.46 14.66 9.87
CA ASP A 84 -21.05 13.74 10.93
C ASP A 84 -19.58 13.98 11.35
N LEU A 85 -18.72 14.27 10.37
CA LEU A 85 -17.32 14.62 10.60
C LEU A 85 -17.17 15.96 11.35
N ALA A 86 -18.00 16.95 11.00
CA ALA A 86 -18.08 18.23 11.68
C ALA A 86 -18.60 18.10 13.11
N GLU A 87 -19.60 17.24 13.35
CA GLU A 87 -20.09 16.92 14.69
C GLU A 87 -18.99 16.28 15.54
N LEU A 88 -18.21 15.36 14.96
CA LEU A 88 -17.07 14.76 15.65
C LEU A 88 -16.07 15.85 16.07
N VAL A 89 -15.64 16.72 15.15
CA VAL A 89 -14.76 17.84 15.47
C VAL A 89 -15.34 18.73 16.58
N TYR A 90 -16.63 19.09 16.48
CA TYR A 90 -17.31 19.93 17.47
C TYR A 90 -17.32 19.31 18.86
N VAL A 91 -17.62 18.02 18.98
CA VAL A 91 -17.63 17.30 20.25
C VAL A 91 -16.24 17.30 20.89
N TYR A 92 -15.19 17.02 20.12
CA TYR A 92 -13.84 16.91 20.66
C TYR A 92 -13.22 18.28 20.96
N LEU A 93 -13.58 19.32 20.21
CA LEU A 93 -13.28 20.72 20.55
C LEU A 93 -13.87 21.09 21.92
N LYS A 94 -15.12 20.72 22.18
CA LYS A 94 -15.79 21.01 23.47
C LYS A 94 -15.22 20.22 24.63
N ARG A 95 -14.72 19.02 24.39
CA ARG A 95 -14.05 18.18 25.39
C ARG A 95 -12.69 18.73 25.81
N ASN A 96 -12.15 19.72 25.09
CA ASN A 96 -10.93 20.43 25.45
C ASN A 96 -9.75 19.48 25.71
N LEU A 97 -9.71 18.35 24.99
CA LEU A 97 -8.59 17.42 25.03
C LEU A 97 -7.43 18.13 24.32
N PRO A 98 -6.41 18.64 25.03
CA PRO A 98 -5.28 19.23 24.35
C PRO A 98 -4.66 18.15 23.47
N ARG A 99 -4.21 18.54 22.26
CA ARG A 99 -3.26 17.72 21.49
C ARG A 99 -2.24 17.16 22.49
N SER A 100 -2.09 15.84 22.54
CA SER A 100 -0.89 15.26 23.15
C SER A 100 0.26 16.02 22.52
N SER A 101 0.99 16.79 23.33
CA SER A 101 2.14 17.57 22.91
C SER A 101 3.33 16.66 22.60
N GLN A 102 3.08 15.51 21.98
CA GLN A 102 3.93 15.03 20.92
C GLN A 102 3.83 16.03 19.77
N HIS A 103 4.49 17.18 19.94
CA HIS A 103 5.36 17.60 18.87
C HIS A 103 6.02 16.32 18.36
N PHE A 104 5.79 15.97 17.10
CA PHE A 104 6.79 15.26 16.32
C PHE A 104 8.05 16.15 16.34
N ARG A 105 8.71 16.23 17.51
CA ARG A 105 10.12 16.50 17.58
C ARG A 105 10.67 15.32 16.82
N GLN A 106 11.11 15.62 15.60
CA GLN A 106 12.07 14.81 14.90
C GLN A 106 13.01 14.23 15.97
N PRO A 107 13.15 12.91 16.04
CA PRO A 107 14.48 12.42 16.30
C PRO A 107 15.35 13.12 15.24
N GLN A 108 16.17 14.09 15.65
CA GLN A 108 17.45 14.28 14.98
C GLN A 108 18.21 13.00 15.26
N THR A 109 17.83 11.93 14.57
CA THR A 109 18.64 10.74 14.51
C THR A 109 19.55 10.96 13.33
N ASN A 110 20.84 11.07 13.63
CA ASN A 110 21.82 10.34 12.83
C ASN A 110 21.30 8.91 12.73
N ALA A 111 20.41 8.65 11.76
CA ALA A 111 20.02 7.31 11.42
C ALA A 111 21.34 6.62 11.12
N GLN A 112 21.74 5.65 11.93
CA GLN A 112 22.59 4.60 11.38
C GLN A 112 21.84 4.13 10.15
N ALA A 113 22.38 4.48 8.97
CA ALA A 113 21.68 4.25 7.72
C ALA A 113 21.38 2.76 7.68
N ALA A 114 20.08 2.41 7.62
CA ALA A 114 19.66 1.03 7.47
C ALA A 114 20.49 0.42 6.34
N LYS A 115 21.04 -0.77 6.60
CA LYS A 115 22.03 -1.39 5.72
C LYS A 115 21.40 -1.57 4.33
N LEU A 116 22.12 -1.14 3.30
CA LEU A 116 21.77 -1.42 1.91
C LEU A 116 22.37 -2.77 1.53
N ILE A 117 21.57 -3.64 0.92
CA ILE A 117 22.10 -4.81 0.23
C ILE A 117 22.39 -4.45 -1.24
N PRO A 118 23.25 -5.20 -1.95
CA PRO A 118 23.45 -4.99 -3.38
C PRO A 118 22.12 -5.00 -4.14
N PHE A 119 21.91 -4.00 -4.98
CA PHE A 119 20.71 -3.90 -5.81
C PHE A 119 20.71 -5.04 -6.84
N SER A 120 19.68 -5.88 -6.80
CA SER A 120 19.63 -7.12 -7.57
C SER A 120 18.75 -7.04 -8.81
N GLN A 121 17.82 -6.09 -8.85
CA GLN A 121 16.85 -5.92 -9.92
C GLN A 121 17.52 -5.34 -11.17
N LEU A 122 17.18 -5.87 -12.35
CA LEU A 122 17.87 -5.60 -13.60
C LEU A 122 17.22 -4.45 -14.38
N ASP A 123 18.04 -3.71 -15.11
CA ASP A 123 17.64 -2.66 -16.05
C ASP A 123 17.64 -3.16 -17.51
N GLY A 124 17.42 -2.24 -18.46
CA GLY A 124 17.53 -2.52 -19.90
C GLY A 124 16.34 -3.28 -20.50
N ILE A 125 16.61 -4.11 -21.50
CA ILE A 125 15.59 -4.85 -22.27
C ILE A 125 15.79 -6.35 -22.03
N TRP A 126 14.75 -7.02 -21.56
CA TRP A 126 14.69 -8.47 -21.57
C TRP A 126 14.38 -8.97 -22.97
N LYS A 127 15.29 -9.77 -23.54
CA LYS A 127 15.07 -10.47 -24.80
C LYS A 127 14.82 -11.93 -24.47
N LYS A 128 13.58 -12.40 -24.68
CA LYS A 128 13.23 -13.81 -24.48
C LYS A 128 14.10 -14.68 -25.39
N SER A 129 15.15 -15.30 -24.86
CA SER A 129 15.89 -16.34 -25.59
C SER A 129 15.01 -17.57 -25.73
N SER A 130 15.18 -18.32 -26.82
CA SER A 130 14.44 -19.56 -27.09
C SER A 130 14.53 -20.55 -25.92
N ARG A 131 13.46 -20.60 -25.09
CA ARG A 131 13.30 -21.39 -23.85
C ARG A 131 14.41 -21.17 -22.80
N PHE A 132 14.01 -21.03 -21.54
CA PHE A 132 14.96 -21.02 -20.43
C PHE A 132 15.79 -22.31 -20.47
N VAL A 133 17.12 -22.21 -20.64
CA VAL A 133 18.00 -23.38 -20.57
C VAL A 133 17.99 -23.97 -19.14
N SER A 134 17.65 -23.15 -18.13
CA SER A 134 17.68 -23.48 -16.70
C SER A 134 16.40 -23.10 -15.93
N GLY A 135 15.26 -22.92 -16.60
CA GLY A 135 14.00 -22.46 -15.98
C GLY A 135 13.91 -20.94 -15.72
N LEU A 136 12.77 -20.43 -15.26
CA LEU A 136 12.55 -19.00 -14.98
C LEU A 136 13.37 -18.48 -13.79
N PHE A 137 13.70 -19.38 -12.85
CA PHE A 137 14.37 -19.06 -11.60
C PHE A 137 15.75 -19.71 -11.52
N GLU A 138 16.76 -18.90 -11.20
CA GLU A 138 18.10 -19.36 -10.87
C GLU A 138 18.23 -19.47 -9.36
N LYS A 139 18.56 -20.65 -8.83
CA LYS A 139 18.78 -20.83 -7.39
C LYS A 139 20.08 -20.14 -6.97
N LEU A 140 20.03 -19.33 -5.92
CA LEU A 140 21.19 -18.63 -5.38
C LEU A 140 21.80 -19.39 -4.19
N GLU A 141 23.13 -19.40 -4.10
CA GLU A 141 23.83 -19.91 -2.92
C GLU A 141 23.62 -18.95 -1.75
N THR A 142 23.17 -19.47 -0.60
CA THR A 142 22.91 -18.67 0.60
C THR A 142 23.19 -19.46 1.86
N THR A 143 23.59 -18.76 2.92
CA THR A 143 23.69 -19.31 4.29
C THR A 143 22.42 -19.09 5.10
N GLU A 144 21.42 -18.44 4.52
CA GLU A 144 20.13 -18.19 5.17
C GLU A 144 19.28 -19.47 5.25
N SER A 145 18.33 -19.50 6.18
CA SER A 145 17.43 -20.64 6.37
C SER A 145 16.39 -20.78 5.25
N VAL A 146 16.16 -19.71 4.48
CA VAL A 146 15.18 -19.66 3.40
C VAL A 146 15.87 -19.86 2.06
N THR A 147 15.25 -20.65 1.17
CA THR A 147 15.82 -20.86 -0.17
C THR A 147 15.59 -19.62 -1.03
N LEU A 148 16.67 -19.11 -1.64
CA LEU A 148 16.66 -17.88 -2.42
C LEU A 148 16.85 -18.19 -3.92
N TYR A 149 16.13 -17.46 -4.76
CA TYR A 149 16.22 -17.52 -6.20
C TYR A 149 16.39 -16.12 -6.80
N ARG A 150 16.91 -16.06 -8.01
CA ARG A 150 16.86 -14.89 -8.89
C ARG A 150 15.89 -15.19 -10.02
N ARG A 151 14.87 -14.35 -10.19
CA ARG A 151 13.99 -14.42 -11.36
C ARG A 151 14.69 -13.82 -12.56
N GLN A 152 14.79 -14.57 -13.67
CA GLN A 152 15.63 -14.16 -14.81
C GLN A 152 15.07 -12.99 -15.62
N THR A 153 13.74 -12.81 -15.61
CA THR A 153 13.08 -11.73 -16.38
C THR A 153 13.47 -10.36 -15.88
N ASP A 154 13.44 -10.13 -14.56
CA ASP A 154 13.61 -8.82 -13.92
C ASP A 154 14.73 -8.77 -12.86
N GLY A 155 15.39 -9.89 -12.57
CA GLY A 155 16.46 -9.98 -11.58
C GLY A 155 16.00 -9.93 -10.12
N MET A 156 14.69 -9.99 -9.87
CA MET A 156 14.17 -9.96 -8.51
C MET A 156 14.74 -11.12 -7.70
N ARG A 157 15.12 -10.82 -6.45
CA ARG A 157 15.41 -11.87 -5.47
C ARG A 157 14.09 -12.39 -4.95
N CYS A 158 13.86 -13.69 -5.07
CA CYS A 158 12.63 -14.34 -4.64
C CYS A 158 12.94 -15.36 -3.56
N LEU A 159 12.22 -15.30 -2.43
CA LEU A 159 12.35 -16.25 -1.34
C LEU A 159 11.26 -17.30 -1.46
N GLN A 160 11.61 -18.57 -1.27
CA GLN A 160 10.64 -19.64 -1.15
C GLN A 160 10.16 -19.75 0.30
N LEU A 161 8.94 -19.33 0.56
CA LEU A 161 8.31 -19.49 1.87
C LEU A 161 7.71 -20.90 1.97
N PRO A 162 7.88 -21.59 3.11
CA PRO A 162 7.35 -22.94 3.28
C PRO A 162 5.83 -22.89 3.44
N ALA A 163 5.19 -24.00 3.07
CA ALA A 163 3.79 -24.23 3.42
C ALA A 163 3.63 -24.21 4.94
N ALA A 164 2.55 -23.61 5.43
CA ALA A 164 2.32 -23.44 6.84
C ALA A 164 0.83 -23.28 7.16
N GLU A 165 0.47 -23.68 8.37
CA GLU A 165 -0.72 -23.17 9.05
C GLU A 165 -0.40 -21.76 9.60
N VAL A 166 -1.22 -20.78 9.24
CA VAL A 166 -0.97 -19.37 9.50
C VAL A 166 -2.17 -18.74 10.18
N GLU A 167 -1.92 -18.07 11.29
CA GLU A 167 -2.89 -17.15 11.89
C GLU A 167 -2.98 -15.91 11.00
N ILE A 168 -4.16 -15.49 10.54
CA ILE A 168 -4.44 -14.31 9.69
C ILE A 168 -5.40 -13.38 10.43
N GLY A 169 -5.19 -12.07 10.29
CA GLY A 169 -5.92 -11.05 11.04
C GLY A 169 -5.37 -10.82 12.47
N SER A 170 -6.15 -10.15 13.30
CA SER A 170 -5.77 -9.79 14.65
C SER A 170 -6.98 -9.56 15.56
N ASP A 171 -6.93 -10.13 16.76
CA ASP A 171 -7.90 -9.86 17.83
C ASP A 171 -7.38 -8.88 18.90
N LEU A 172 -6.17 -8.32 18.72
CA LEU A 172 -5.58 -7.33 19.62
C LEU A 172 -6.48 -6.10 19.77
N THR A 173 -6.41 -5.39 20.90
CA THR A 173 -7.30 -4.25 21.17
C THR A 173 -7.21 -3.15 20.10
N GLU A 174 -6.03 -2.96 19.52
CA GLU A 174 -5.73 -1.96 18.50
C GLU A 174 -6.20 -2.37 17.08
N ALA A 175 -6.62 -3.62 16.89
CA ALA A 175 -7.12 -4.12 15.61
C ALA A 175 -8.51 -3.54 15.30
N VAL A 176 -8.66 -2.98 14.11
CA VAL A 176 -9.95 -2.45 13.63
C VAL A 176 -10.88 -3.60 13.22
N ALA A 177 -12.13 -3.28 12.87
CA ALA A 177 -13.19 -4.28 12.68
C ALA A 177 -12.91 -5.27 11.55
N ASP A 178 -12.36 -4.81 10.42
CA ASP A 178 -12.07 -5.61 9.22
C ASP A 178 -10.77 -6.43 9.30
N GLU A 179 -10.04 -6.34 10.42
CA GLU A 179 -8.90 -7.20 10.75
C GLU A 179 -9.33 -8.43 11.57
N ARG A 180 -10.61 -8.49 11.94
CA ARG A 180 -11.19 -9.52 12.81
C ARG A 180 -12.15 -10.43 12.04
N PRO A 181 -12.37 -11.67 12.52
CA PRO A 181 -11.65 -12.30 13.62
C PRO A 181 -10.22 -12.73 13.22
N LEU A 182 -9.37 -12.94 14.22
CA LEU A 182 -8.20 -13.79 14.04
C LEU A 182 -8.67 -15.20 13.64
N HIS A 183 -8.15 -15.72 12.54
CA HIS A 183 -8.51 -17.05 12.04
C HIS A 183 -7.27 -17.79 11.53
N ILE A 184 -7.40 -19.09 11.33
CA ILE A 184 -6.32 -19.96 10.87
C ILE A 184 -6.58 -20.36 9.43
N VAL A 185 -5.54 -20.32 8.61
CA VAL A 185 -5.57 -20.72 7.19
C VAL A 185 -4.38 -21.62 6.89
N GLU A 186 -4.53 -22.52 5.94
CA GLU A 186 -3.40 -23.28 5.39
C GLU A 186 -2.91 -22.59 4.12
N LEU A 187 -1.62 -22.25 4.07
CA LEU A 187 -0.96 -21.72 2.87
C LEU A 187 0.02 -22.74 2.30
N ASP A 188 -0.03 -22.93 0.99
CA ASP A 188 0.97 -23.69 0.26
C ASP A 188 2.31 -22.95 0.21
N SER A 189 3.38 -23.65 -0.17
CA SER A 189 4.67 -23.01 -0.44
C SER A 189 4.58 -22.17 -1.71
N PHE A 190 5.14 -20.97 -1.68
CA PHE A 190 5.22 -20.03 -2.81
C PHE A 190 6.54 -19.29 -2.82
N LEU A 191 6.87 -18.69 -3.96
CA LEU A 191 7.94 -17.72 -4.08
C LEU A 191 7.38 -16.32 -3.91
N VAL A 192 8.12 -15.44 -3.23
CA VAL A 192 7.75 -14.04 -3.07
C VAL A 192 8.97 -13.15 -3.24
N ASP A 193 8.76 -12.01 -3.88
CA ASP A 193 9.79 -11.01 -4.06
C ASP A 193 10.29 -10.47 -2.71
N ALA A 194 11.62 -10.46 -2.54
CA ALA A 194 12.30 -9.98 -1.34
C ALA A 194 12.04 -8.49 -1.12
N GLU A 195 12.10 -7.70 -2.18
CA GLU A 195 11.83 -6.27 -2.16
C GLU A 195 10.58 -5.92 -2.99
N PRO A 196 9.98 -4.74 -2.79
CA PRO A 196 9.02 -4.19 -3.75
C PRO A 196 9.64 -4.04 -5.15
N VAL A 197 8.80 -4.07 -6.18
CA VAL A 197 9.24 -3.82 -7.56
C VAL A 197 9.78 -2.39 -7.67
N SER A 198 11.02 -2.25 -8.13
CA SER A 198 11.64 -0.95 -8.32
C SER A 198 11.19 -0.25 -9.60
N THR A 199 11.40 1.06 -9.65
CA THR A 199 11.28 1.87 -10.86
C THR A 199 12.14 1.30 -12.01
N THR A 200 13.36 0.84 -11.73
CA THR A 200 14.24 0.21 -12.74
C THR A 200 13.64 -1.06 -13.32
N ALA A 201 13.15 -1.96 -12.46
CA ALA A 201 12.55 -3.21 -12.90
C ALA A 201 11.27 -2.97 -13.73
N TYR A 202 10.46 -1.99 -13.33
CA TYR A 202 9.26 -1.63 -14.10
C TYR A 202 9.60 -1.02 -15.47
N CYS A 203 10.62 -0.16 -15.57
CA CYS A 203 11.10 0.31 -16.88
C CYS A 203 11.57 -0.84 -17.78
N ARG A 204 12.26 -1.83 -17.20
CA ARG A 204 12.66 -3.03 -17.94
C ARG A 204 11.45 -3.77 -18.50
N PHE A 205 10.39 -3.96 -17.73
CA PHE A 205 9.12 -4.50 -18.23
C PHE A 205 8.62 -3.73 -19.45
N LEU A 206 8.42 -2.41 -19.31
CA LEU A 206 7.89 -1.56 -20.38
C LEU A 206 8.74 -1.63 -21.66
N ASN A 207 10.06 -1.71 -21.52
CA ASN A 207 10.97 -1.79 -22.67
C ASN A 207 11.03 -3.20 -23.29
N SER A 208 10.55 -4.23 -22.60
CA SER A 208 10.63 -5.63 -23.04
C SER A 208 9.36 -6.13 -23.73
N VAL A 209 8.23 -5.44 -23.56
CA VAL A 209 6.93 -5.84 -24.12
C VAL A 209 6.66 -5.28 -25.51
N GLY A 210 7.57 -4.49 -26.07
CA GLY A 210 7.45 -3.91 -27.41
C GLY A 210 6.50 -2.72 -27.45
N GLU A 211 5.85 -2.50 -28.60
CA GLU A 211 4.84 -1.45 -28.74
C GLU A 211 3.58 -1.79 -27.95
N VAL A 212 3.31 -0.99 -26.92
CA VAL A 212 2.12 -1.13 -26.07
C VAL A 212 1.07 -0.10 -26.52
N PRO A 213 -0.18 -0.51 -26.78
CA PRO A 213 -1.26 0.44 -27.09
C PRO A 213 -1.47 1.47 -25.97
N ASP A 214 -1.78 2.72 -26.33
CA ASP A 214 -1.97 3.80 -25.36
C ASP A 214 -3.06 3.52 -24.31
N GLN A 215 -4.09 2.76 -24.69
CA GLN A 215 -5.13 2.34 -23.74
C GLN A 215 -4.56 1.51 -22.60
N PHE A 216 -3.59 0.64 -22.86
CA PHE A 216 -3.01 -0.21 -21.84
C PHE A 216 -2.11 0.63 -20.93
N LEU A 217 -1.34 1.56 -21.50
CA LEU A 217 -0.53 2.48 -20.71
C LEU A 217 -1.41 3.38 -19.82
N THR A 218 -2.56 3.84 -20.34
CA THR A 218 -3.60 4.56 -19.60
C THR A 218 -4.14 3.73 -18.43
N ASP A 219 -4.44 2.45 -18.65
CA ASP A 219 -4.89 1.58 -17.57
C ASP A 219 -3.78 1.39 -16.52
N TRP A 220 -2.52 1.26 -16.93
CA TRP A 220 -1.42 0.88 -16.07
C TRP A 220 -0.88 2.01 -15.19
N PHE A 221 -0.48 3.14 -15.78
CA PHE A 221 0.22 4.20 -15.02
C PHE A 221 0.12 5.60 -15.64
N MET A 222 -0.23 5.73 -16.93
CA MET A 222 -0.35 7.05 -17.55
C MET A 222 -1.49 7.83 -16.89
N LEU A 223 -1.19 9.09 -16.57
CA LEU A 223 -2.13 10.02 -15.98
C LEU A 223 -2.70 10.94 -17.07
N ASN A 224 -3.84 11.56 -16.78
CA ASN A 224 -4.38 12.61 -17.65
C ASN A 224 -3.43 13.82 -17.62
N THR A 225 -3.42 14.62 -18.69
CA THR A 225 -2.50 15.77 -18.83
C THR A 225 -2.65 16.82 -17.74
N ASP A 226 -3.83 16.92 -17.15
CA ASP A 226 -4.15 17.91 -16.11
C ASP A 226 -4.07 17.32 -14.69
N ASP A 227 -3.58 16.08 -14.56
CA ASP A 227 -3.41 15.41 -13.27
C ASP A 227 -2.17 15.95 -12.55
N ASP A 228 -2.38 16.60 -11.42
CA ASP A 228 -1.34 17.24 -10.63
C ASP A 228 -0.30 16.25 -10.07
N ARG A 229 -0.63 14.96 -10.02
CA ARG A 229 0.27 13.88 -9.58
C ARG A 229 1.37 13.57 -10.59
N ASP A 230 1.31 14.10 -11.82
CA ASP A 230 2.37 13.93 -12.83
C ASP A 230 3.75 14.36 -12.30
N ILE A 231 3.79 15.37 -11.42
CA ILE A 231 5.03 15.84 -10.78
C ILE A 231 5.70 14.79 -9.87
N HIS A 232 4.99 13.71 -9.54
CA HIS A 232 5.47 12.58 -8.74
C HIS A 232 5.89 11.37 -9.59
N MET A 233 5.70 11.41 -10.92
CA MET A 233 6.04 10.31 -11.81
C MET A 233 7.54 10.00 -11.76
N LEU A 234 7.90 8.74 -11.47
CA LEU A 234 9.30 8.33 -11.29
C LEU A 234 10.00 7.92 -12.58
N ILE A 235 9.25 7.81 -13.69
CA ILE A 235 9.76 7.36 -14.98
C ILE A 235 9.47 8.41 -16.05
N HIS A 236 10.29 8.42 -17.09
CA HIS A 236 10.05 9.24 -18.26
C HIS A 236 10.39 8.45 -19.52
N ARG A 237 9.77 8.82 -20.63
CA ARG A 237 10.06 8.23 -21.94
C ARG A 237 11.09 9.10 -22.65
N ASN A 238 12.24 8.52 -22.97
CA ASN A 238 13.26 9.14 -23.81
C ASN A 238 13.31 8.39 -25.15
N GLN A 239 12.86 9.05 -26.22
CA GLN A 239 12.67 8.41 -27.52
C GLN A 239 11.76 7.18 -27.40
N SER A 240 12.28 5.98 -27.68
CA SER A 240 11.56 4.71 -27.57
C SER A 240 11.71 4.02 -26.22
N GLU A 241 12.56 4.52 -25.31
CA GLU A 241 12.90 3.83 -24.06
C GLU A 241 12.31 4.53 -22.83
N TRP A 242 11.72 3.74 -21.94
CA TRP A 242 11.35 4.14 -20.59
C TRP A 242 12.55 4.07 -19.67
N ARG A 243 12.78 5.13 -18.89
CA ARG A 243 13.88 5.22 -17.93
C ARG A 243 13.39 5.76 -16.60
N PRO A 244 13.99 5.35 -15.47
CA PRO A 244 13.82 6.05 -14.21
C PRO A 244 14.35 7.48 -14.32
N LEU A 245 13.73 8.41 -13.59
CA LEU A 245 14.34 9.70 -13.33
C LEU A 245 15.63 9.51 -12.50
N PRO A 246 16.66 10.35 -12.71
CA PRO A 246 17.90 10.26 -11.95
C PRO A 246 17.67 10.29 -10.43
N GLY A 247 18.20 9.30 -9.72
CA GLY A 247 18.05 9.14 -8.26
C GLY A 247 16.82 8.34 -7.81
N CYS A 248 15.93 7.96 -8.73
CA CYS A 248 14.74 7.15 -8.45
C CYS A 248 14.90 5.68 -8.85
N GLU A 249 16.06 5.27 -9.38
CA GLU A 249 16.31 3.95 -9.97
C GLU A 249 15.96 2.80 -9.01
N THR A 250 16.30 2.98 -7.73
CA THR A 250 16.15 1.97 -6.69
C THR A 250 14.90 2.18 -5.84
N TRP A 251 14.04 3.13 -6.17
CA TRP A 251 12.81 3.38 -5.41
C TRP A 251 11.70 2.43 -5.83
N PRO A 252 10.72 2.15 -4.95
CA PRO A 252 9.56 1.36 -5.34
C PRO A 252 8.81 2.06 -6.47
N MET A 253 8.38 1.30 -7.47
CA MET A 253 7.50 1.84 -8.50
C MET A 253 6.16 2.22 -7.85
N ILE A 254 5.72 3.45 -8.09
CA ILE A 254 4.47 4.03 -7.57
C ILE A 254 3.66 4.64 -8.71
N LEU A 255 2.45 5.14 -8.42
CA LEU A 255 1.51 5.63 -9.44
C LEU A 255 1.14 4.56 -10.48
N VAL A 256 1.19 3.29 -10.07
CA VAL A 256 0.77 2.16 -10.88
C VAL A 256 -0.55 1.64 -10.32
N SER A 257 -1.52 1.45 -11.22
CA SER A 257 -2.81 0.85 -10.89
C SER A 257 -2.66 -0.64 -10.57
N TRP A 258 -3.70 -1.26 -10.04
CA TRP A 258 -3.71 -2.71 -9.86
C TRP A 258 -3.47 -3.44 -11.19
N TYR A 259 -4.02 -2.91 -12.29
CA TYR A 259 -3.86 -3.46 -13.63
C TYR A 259 -2.43 -3.36 -14.16
N GLY A 260 -1.74 -2.25 -13.94
CA GLY A 260 -0.32 -2.11 -14.31
C GLY A 260 0.58 -3.02 -13.47
N ALA A 261 0.28 -3.14 -12.17
CA ALA A 261 0.97 -4.06 -11.27
C ALA A 261 0.75 -5.51 -11.72
N ASN A 262 -0.48 -5.86 -12.11
CA ASN A 262 -0.82 -7.18 -12.60
C ASN A 262 -0.13 -7.51 -13.93
N ALA A 263 -0.12 -6.58 -14.90
CA ALA A 263 0.57 -6.73 -16.18
C ALA A 263 2.06 -7.02 -15.99
N TYR A 264 2.74 -6.26 -15.12
CA TYR A 264 4.11 -6.53 -14.72
C TYR A 264 4.24 -7.93 -14.11
N SER A 265 3.37 -8.27 -13.16
CA SER A 265 3.45 -9.53 -12.42
C SER A 265 3.34 -10.75 -13.35
N LEU A 266 2.49 -10.65 -14.38
CA LEU A 266 2.33 -11.67 -15.40
C LEU A 266 3.60 -11.76 -16.27
N TRP A 267 4.09 -10.64 -16.81
CA TRP A 267 5.32 -10.61 -17.60
C TRP A 267 6.53 -11.18 -16.85
N ALA A 268 6.70 -10.75 -15.59
CA ALA A 268 7.82 -11.19 -14.75
C ALA A 268 7.80 -12.72 -14.58
N ASN A 269 6.62 -13.32 -14.55
CA ASN A 269 6.40 -14.76 -14.39
C ASN A 269 6.30 -15.55 -15.71
N ASP A 270 6.79 -14.99 -16.82
CA ASP A 270 6.67 -15.57 -18.18
C ASP A 270 5.22 -15.89 -18.61
N ARG A 271 4.25 -15.14 -18.09
CA ARG A 271 2.84 -15.21 -18.47
C ARG A 271 2.49 -14.07 -19.43
N LEU A 272 1.34 -14.21 -20.10
CA LEU A 272 0.87 -13.23 -21.06
C LEU A 272 0.39 -11.96 -20.34
N TRP A 273 1.20 -10.90 -20.38
CA TRP A 273 0.91 -9.62 -19.75
C TRP A 273 -0.34 -8.91 -20.30
N THR A 274 -0.76 -9.22 -21.53
CA THR A 274 -2.00 -8.67 -22.10
C THR A 274 -3.25 -9.22 -21.41
N SER A 275 -3.14 -10.28 -20.60
CA SER A 275 -4.23 -10.82 -19.79
C SER A 275 -4.39 -10.12 -18.44
N TYR A 276 -3.88 -8.89 -18.28
CA TYR A 276 -3.92 -8.15 -17.00
C TYR A 276 -5.33 -7.83 -16.48
N LEU A 277 -6.34 -7.88 -17.36
CA LEU A 277 -7.77 -7.72 -17.02
C LEU A 277 -8.45 -9.06 -16.67
N ASP A 278 -7.79 -10.19 -16.94
CA ASP A 278 -8.37 -11.50 -16.71
C ASP A 278 -8.32 -11.83 -15.21
N ASP A 279 -9.50 -11.85 -14.61
CA ASP A 279 -9.73 -12.22 -13.20
C ASP A 279 -10.50 -13.54 -13.08
N SER A 280 -10.55 -14.33 -14.16
CA SER A 280 -11.27 -15.61 -14.19
C SER A 280 -10.53 -16.72 -13.43
N ASP A 281 -11.27 -17.80 -13.14
CA ASP A 281 -10.77 -18.93 -12.34
C ASP A 281 -9.93 -19.95 -13.12
N GLU A 282 -9.96 -19.95 -14.46
CA GLU A 282 -9.54 -21.13 -15.23
C GLU A 282 -8.09 -21.14 -15.73
N THR A 283 -7.36 -20.02 -15.87
CA THR A 283 -5.94 -20.02 -16.30
C THR A 283 -5.21 -18.73 -15.87
N PRO A 284 -3.86 -18.70 -15.78
CA PRO A 284 -3.19 -18.22 -14.59
C PRO A 284 -3.41 -16.73 -14.35
N GLY A 285 -4.32 -16.46 -13.42
CA GLY A 285 -4.58 -15.13 -12.87
C GLY A 285 -3.34 -14.51 -12.24
N SER A 286 -3.54 -13.30 -11.75
CA SER A 286 -2.52 -12.40 -11.21
C SER A 286 -1.41 -13.08 -10.39
N CYS A 287 -0.18 -12.61 -10.60
CA CYS A 287 0.98 -12.95 -9.78
C CYS A 287 1.27 -11.90 -8.68
N LEU A 288 0.25 -11.14 -8.28
CA LEU A 288 0.27 -10.36 -7.05
C LEU A 288 -0.03 -11.30 -5.86
N PRO A 289 0.52 -11.05 -4.67
CA PRO A 289 0.23 -11.85 -3.49
C PRO A 289 -1.27 -11.78 -3.16
N THR A 290 -1.84 -12.89 -2.69
CA THR A 290 -3.10 -12.79 -1.94
C THR A 290 -2.87 -12.04 -0.63
N GLU A 291 -3.91 -11.50 0.00
CA GLU A 291 -3.78 -10.86 1.31
C GLU A 291 -3.14 -11.80 2.35
N ALA A 292 -3.57 -13.06 2.36
CA ALA A 292 -3.05 -14.07 3.27
C ALA A 292 -1.57 -14.38 3.01
N GLN A 293 -1.17 -14.52 1.73
CA GLN A 293 0.23 -14.66 1.35
C GLN A 293 1.07 -13.45 1.77
N TRP A 294 0.55 -12.24 1.57
CA TRP A 294 1.24 -11.01 1.94
C TRP A 294 1.44 -10.92 3.46
N GLU A 295 0.40 -11.18 4.25
CA GLU A 295 0.48 -11.12 5.71
C GLU A 295 1.39 -12.21 6.29
N TYR A 296 1.29 -13.44 5.78
CA TYR A 296 2.24 -14.50 6.14
C TYR A 296 3.69 -14.07 5.84
N ALA A 297 3.94 -13.55 4.63
CA ALA A 297 5.26 -13.09 4.25
C ALA A 297 5.77 -11.92 5.10
N ALA A 298 4.85 -11.10 5.64
CA ALA A 298 5.18 -9.96 6.48
C ALA A 298 5.61 -10.37 7.89
N ARG A 299 4.89 -11.31 8.53
CA ARG A 299 5.05 -11.58 9.97
C ARG A 299 5.27 -13.04 10.35
N GLY A 300 5.30 -13.97 9.40
CA GLY A 300 5.38 -15.40 9.68
C GLY A 300 4.03 -15.98 10.10
N SER A 301 4.04 -17.21 10.63
CA SER A 301 2.83 -18.00 10.89
C SER A 301 2.01 -17.54 12.10
N LYS A 302 2.58 -16.74 13.00
CA LYS A 302 1.93 -16.26 14.22
C LYS A 302 1.52 -14.80 14.11
N SER A 303 0.36 -14.46 14.68
CA SER A 303 -0.13 -13.09 14.68
C SER A 303 0.74 -12.21 15.56
N CYS A 304 1.27 -11.16 14.94
CA CYS A 304 2.15 -10.16 15.52
C CYS A 304 1.83 -8.82 14.85
N PRO A 305 1.79 -7.70 15.60
CA PRO A 305 1.37 -6.43 15.05
C PRO A 305 2.33 -5.91 13.98
N PHE A 306 3.63 -6.19 14.06
CA PHE A 306 4.61 -5.76 13.06
C PHE A 306 5.49 -6.93 12.58
N PRO A 307 6.18 -6.79 11.43
CA PRO A 307 7.11 -7.81 10.92
C PRO A 307 8.19 -8.26 11.91
N TRP A 308 8.58 -7.37 12.83
CA TRP A 308 9.57 -7.63 13.88
C TRP A 308 8.96 -7.93 15.26
N GLY A 309 7.67 -8.26 15.33
CA GLY A 309 6.95 -8.58 16.57
C GLY A 309 6.27 -7.37 17.22
N GLU A 310 6.28 -7.32 18.55
CA GLU A 310 5.55 -6.33 19.36
C GLU A 310 6.31 -5.03 19.64
N ALA A 311 7.60 -4.97 19.29
CA ALA A 311 8.40 -3.78 19.54
C ALA A 311 7.83 -2.57 18.76
N LYS A 312 7.88 -1.40 19.39
CA LYS A 312 7.31 -0.16 18.83
C LYS A 312 7.91 0.15 17.44
N PRO A 313 7.10 0.71 16.52
CA PRO A 313 7.62 1.19 15.26
C PRO A 313 8.51 2.42 15.49
N GLU A 314 9.75 2.33 15.03
CA GLU A 314 10.75 3.39 15.16
C GLU A 314 11.31 3.75 13.78
N PRO A 315 11.76 4.99 13.52
CA PRO A 315 12.25 5.41 12.20
C PRO A 315 13.44 4.59 11.65
N VAL A 316 14.17 3.87 12.51
CA VAL A 316 15.24 2.95 12.10
C VAL A 316 14.69 1.65 11.50
N ARG A 317 13.42 1.32 11.76
CA ARG A 317 12.74 0.10 11.31
C ARG A 317 11.89 0.33 10.08
N LEU A 318 11.26 1.48 9.91
CA LEU A 318 10.32 1.73 8.81
C LEU A 318 10.27 3.19 8.39
N ARG A 319 9.68 3.44 7.22
CA ARG A 319 9.28 4.78 6.75
C ARG A 319 7.77 4.94 6.91
N ALA A 320 7.34 5.73 7.89
CA ALA A 320 5.94 6.06 8.15
C ALA A 320 5.86 7.47 8.76
N GLY A 321 4.73 8.17 8.58
CA GLY A 321 4.49 9.50 9.16
C GLY A 321 5.50 10.57 8.75
N LEU A 322 6.01 10.49 7.51
CA LEU A 322 7.02 11.40 6.96
C LEU A 322 6.42 12.51 6.10
N HIS A 323 5.13 12.44 5.80
CA HIS A 323 4.43 13.51 5.10
C HIS A 323 4.41 14.77 5.95
N ARG A 324 4.72 15.91 5.31
CA ARG A 324 4.72 17.23 5.92
C ARG A 324 3.80 18.12 5.12
N GLN A 325 2.93 18.80 5.85
CA GLN A 325 2.01 19.78 5.28
C GLN A 325 2.76 20.91 4.60
N LYS A 326 2.15 21.44 3.53
CA LYS A 326 2.68 22.57 2.75
C LYS A 326 4.06 22.32 2.12
N VAL A 327 4.54 21.07 2.15
CA VAL A 327 5.71 20.64 1.40
C VAL A 327 5.22 20.07 0.08
N ASN A 328 5.55 20.78 -1.01
CA ASN A 328 5.34 20.27 -2.35
C ASN A 328 6.43 19.26 -2.67
N TYR A 329 6.05 17.98 -2.62
CA TYR A 329 6.92 16.91 -3.08
C TYR A 329 6.99 16.91 -4.61
N ARG A 330 8.14 16.50 -5.13
CA ARG A 330 8.34 16.15 -6.54
C ARG A 330 8.91 14.74 -6.57
N ALA A 331 8.92 14.13 -7.75
CA ALA A 331 9.42 12.78 -7.95
C ALA A 331 10.68 12.48 -7.14
N GLN A 332 11.76 13.27 -7.24
CA GLN A 332 13.03 13.01 -6.54
C GLN A 332 13.06 13.42 -5.05
N THR A 333 12.02 14.07 -4.52
CA THR A 333 11.96 14.53 -3.13
C THR A 333 10.93 13.80 -2.28
N LEU A 334 10.19 12.85 -2.86
CA LEU A 334 9.33 11.95 -2.10
C LEU A 334 10.19 11.22 -1.04
N PRO A 335 9.72 11.07 0.20
CA PRO A 335 10.47 10.43 1.28
C PRO A 335 10.41 8.90 1.19
N LEU A 336 10.60 8.39 -0.02
CA LEU A 336 10.72 6.97 -0.32
C LEU A 336 12.12 6.48 0.07
N ALA A 337 12.18 5.24 0.53
CA ALA A 337 13.44 4.54 0.72
C ALA A 337 13.72 3.61 -0.47
N PRO A 338 15.00 3.42 -0.86
CA PRO A 338 15.40 2.38 -1.79
C PRO A 338 14.86 1.01 -1.40
N VAL A 339 14.39 0.22 -2.37
CA VAL A 339 13.79 -1.10 -2.16
C VAL A 339 14.76 -2.09 -1.50
N ASN A 340 16.07 -1.92 -1.74
CA ASN A 340 17.15 -2.72 -1.17
C ASN A 340 17.64 -2.21 0.21
N MET A 341 16.96 -1.25 0.82
CA MET A 341 17.24 -0.82 2.20
C MET A 341 16.57 -1.78 3.19
N GLN A 342 17.30 -2.19 4.24
CA GLN A 342 16.78 -3.08 5.29
C GLN A 342 15.84 -2.34 6.27
N LEU A 343 14.64 -2.04 5.80
CA LEU A 343 13.53 -1.50 6.57
C LEU A 343 12.33 -2.43 6.40
N GLY A 344 11.37 -2.40 7.33
CA GLY A 344 10.17 -3.22 7.26
C GLY A 344 10.48 -4.72 7.24
N MET A 345 11.59 -5.14 7.85
CA MET A 345 12.15 -6.48 7.65
C MET A 345 11.23 -7.56 8.22
N SER A 346 10.81 -8.50 7.40
CA SER A 346 10.09 -9.69 7.85
C SER A 346 11.01 -10.71 8.50
N PRO A 347 10.47 -11.69 9.26
CA PRO A 347 11.26 -12.78 9.84
C PRO A 347 11.96 -13.65 8.78
N PHE A 348 11.49 -13.60 7.53
CA PHE A 348 12.10 -14.32 6.40
C PHE A 348 13.16 -13.51 5.66
N GLY A 349 13.32 -12.21 5.96
CA GLY A 349 14.27 -11.34 5.26
C GLY A 349 13.67 -10.53 4.11
N LEU A 350 12.34 -10.41 4.01
CA LEU A 350 11.70 -9.52 3.03
C LEU A 350 11.79 -8.07 3.51
N HIS A 351 12.07 -7.16 2.59
CA HIS A 351 12.20 -5.73 2.83
C HIS A 351 10.85 -5.04 2.66
N HIS A 352 10.67 -3.94 3.40
CA HIS A 352 9.52 -3.04 3.32
C HIS A 352 8.17 -3.76 3.45
N MET A 353 8.06 -4.75 4.33
CA MET A 353 6.77 -5.35 4.71
C MET A 353 6.00 -4.49 5.72
N ALA A 354 6.58 -3.38 6.17
CA ALA A 354 5.90 -2.33 6.92
C ALA A 354 6.48 -0.96 6.54
N GLY A 355 5.60 -0.04 6.13
CA GLY A 355 5.95 1.31 5.68
C GLY A 355 6.51 1.37 4.26
N ASN A 356 7.13 2.52 3.95
CA ASN A 356 7.58 2.92 2.60
C ASN A 356 6.41 3.11 1.65
N VAL A 357 5.82 2.05 1.10
CA VAL A 357 4.65 2.11 0.21
C VAL A 357 3.65 1.01 0.53
N TRP A 358 2.36 1.34 0.36
CA TRP A 358 1.30 0.35 0.28
C TRP A 358 1.59 -0.60 -0.88
N GLN A 359 1.10 -1.84 -0.78
CA GLN A 359 1.34 -2.87 -1.79
C GLN A 359 0.04 -3.51 -2.22
N TRP A 360 -0.23 -3.48 -3.52
CA TRP A 360 -1.39 -4.17 -4.12
C TRP A 360 -1.37 -5.67 -3.82
N CYS A 361 -2.54 -6.19 -3.46
CA CYS A 361 -2.84 -7.61 -3.36
C CYS A 361 -3.83 -8.04 -4.45
N ARG A 362 -3.90 -9.33 -4.71
CA ARG A 362 -4.79 -9.92 -5.72
C ARG A 362 -6.27 -9.79 -5.34
N ASP A 363 -6.59 -9.91 -4.06
CA ASP A 363 -7.95 -9.96 -3.52
C ASP A 363 -8.80 -8.74 -3.90
N TRP A 364 -10.08 -8.98 -4.18
CA TRP A 364 -11.09 -7.96 -4.00
C TRP A 364 -11.26 -7.67 -2.51
N TYR A 365 -11.19 -6.40 -2.14
CA TYR A 365 -11.32 -6.02 -0.75
C TYR A 365 -12.78 -6.08 -0.32
N ASP A 366 -13.00 -6.75 0.81
CA ASP A 366 -14.26 -6.78 1.55
C ASP A 366 -13.91 -6.75 3.05
N ALA A 367 -14.57 -5.83 3.77
CA ALA A 367 -14.40 -5.63 5.20
C ALA A 367 -14.89 -6.83 6.01
N ASP A 368 -15.88 -7.57 5.48
CA ASP A 368 -16.48 -8.72 6.16
C ASP A 368 -15.86 -10.05 5.73
N PHE A 369 -14.87 -10.06 4.81
CA PHE A 369 -14.30 -11.29 4.27
C PHE A 369 -13.81 -12.25 5.36
N TYR A 370 -13.14 -11.75 6.41
CA TYR A 370 -12.60 -12.56 7.50
C TYR A 370 -13.69 -13.25 8.35
N GLN A 371 -14.94 -12.80 8.26
CA GLN A 371 -16.08 -13.43 8.94
C GLN A 371 -16.72 -14.55 8.11
N THR A 372 -16.29 -14.73 6.85
CA THR A 372 -16.81 -15.76 5.95
C THR A 372 -16.11 -17.11 6.15
N LEU A 373 -16.77 -18.19 5.73
CA LEU A 373 -16.13 -19.51 5.68
C LEU A 373 -15.00 -19.56 4.63
N GLU A 374 -15.11 -18.79 3.56
CA GLU A 374 -14.11 -18.76 2.49
C GLU A 374 -12.73 -18.27 2.98
N ALA A 375 -12.71 -17.35 3.96
CA ALA A 375 -11.47 -16.86 4.55
C ALA A 375 -10.69 -17.95 5.31
N THR A 376 -11.31 -19.06 5.71
CA THR A 376 -10.64 -20.17 6.41
C THR A 376 -10.25 -21.33 5.48
N HIS A 377 -10.55 -21.23 4.19
CA HIS A 377 -10.12 -22.23 3.21
C HIS A 377 -8.59 -22.24 3.03
N GLN A 378 -8.07 -23.32 2.47
CA GLN A 378 -6.67 -23.39 2.03
C GLN A 378 -6.42 -22.36 0.92
N ASN A 379 -5.34 -21.59 1.04
CA ASN A 379 -4.98 -20.49 0.14
C ASN A 379 -6.15 -19.52 -0.13
N PRO A 380 -6.71 -18.87 0.92
CA PRO A 380 -7.89 -18.04 0.74
C PRO A 380 -7.57 -16.85 -0.18
N LEU A 381 -8.54 -16.54 -1.02
CA LEU A 381 -8.50 -15.45 -1.98
C LEU A 381 -9.92 -14.96 -2.21
N ASN A 382 -10.21 -13.71 -1.86
CA ASN A 382 -11.53 -13.15 -2.17
C ASN A 382 -11.64 -12.82 -3.66
N ARG A 383 -12.48 -13.59 -4.37
CA ARG A 383 -12.76 -13.43 -5.81
C ARG A 383 -14.03 -12.66 -6.08
N THR A 384 -14.86 -12.43 -5.07
CA THR A 384 -16.12 -11.71 -5.21
C THR A 384 -15.82 -10.27 -5.57
N THR A 385 -16.13 -9.87 -6.81
CA THR A 385 -15.84 -8.53 -7.30
C THR A 385 -16.51 -7.46 -6.45
N THR A 386 -15.70 -6.54 -5.93
CA THR A 386 -16.16 -5.33 -5.24
C THR A 386 -15.74 -4.08 -6.04
N LEU A 387 -15.83 -2.89 -5.44
CA LEU A 387 -15.36 -1.65 -6.07
C LEU A 387 -13.84 -1.44 -5.91
N VAL A 388 -13.18 -2.24 -5.08
CA VAL A 388 -11.83 -1.97 -4.57
C VAL A 388 -10.99 -3.24 -4.45
N ARG A 389 -9.70 -3.16 -4.79
CA ARG A 389 -8.72 -4.22 -4.56
C ARG A 389 -8.01 -3.98 -3.23
N SER A 390 -7.54 -5.05 -2.61
CA SER A 390 -6.81 -4.94 -1.35
C SER A 390 -5.42 -4.34 -1.52
N GLU A 391 -5.00 -3.55 -0.54
CA GLU A 391 -3.61 -3.13 -0.36
C GLU A 391 -3.16 -3.27 1.11
N ARG A 392 -1.86 -3.53 1.31
CA ARG A 392 -1.28 -3.88 2.61
C ARG A 392 -0.01 -3.09 2.92
N GLY A 393 0.34 -3.01 4.21
CA GLY A 393 1.68 -2.65 4.70
C GLY A 393 1.94 -1.21 5.10
N GLY A 394 1.03 -0.27 4.85
CA GLY A 394 1.25 1.12 5.20
C GLY A 394 2.25 1.83 4.28
N SER A 395 2.46 3.12 4.49
CA SER A 395 3.40 3.89 3.67
C SER A 395 4.06 5.02 4.45
N TRP A 396 4.95 5.74 3.78
CA TRP A 396 5.58 6.95 4.32
C TRP A 396 4.59 8.07 4.69
N VAL A 397 3.36 8.06 4.17
CA VAL A 397 2.37 9.13 4.39
C VAL A 397 1.70 9.01 5.76
N GLY A 398 1.03 7.88 6.00
CA GLY A 398 0.22 7.67 7.20
C GLY A 398 1.04 7.28 8.43
N PRO A 399 0.42 7.29 9.62
CA PRO A 399 1.08 6.90 10.86
C PRO A 399 1.48 5.42 10.85
N ALA A 400 2.43 5.06 11.71
CA ALA A 400 2.94 3.70 11.80
C ALA A 400 1.88 2.67 12.23
N SER A 401 0.76 3.09 12.83
CA SER A 401 -0.37 2.22 13.15
C SER A 401 -1.02 1.59 11.90
N LEU A 402 -0.93 2.26 10.74
CA LEU A 402 -1.38 1.71 9.45
C LEU A 402 -0.38 0.73 8.83
N CYS A 403 0.82 0.61 9.42
CA CYS A 403 1.88 -0.30 8.98
C CYS A 403 1.85 -1.63 9.76
N ARG A 404 0.78 -1.89 10.53
CA ARG A 404 0.59 -3.19 11.18
C ARG A 404 0.39 -4.27 10.13
N SER A 405 0.98 -5.44 10.36
CA SER A 405 0.94 -6.57 9.41
C SER A 405 -0.49 -7.01 9.10
N SER A 406 -1.41 -6.87 10.06
CA SER A 406 -2.81 -7.22 9.93
C SER A 406 -3.67 -6.09 9.33
N TYR A 407 -3.21 -4.84 9.24
CA TYR A 407 -4.03 -3.69 8.82
C TYR A 407 -4.36 -3.68 7.31
N ARG A 408 -5.64 -3.80 6.96
CA ARG A 408 -6.14 -3.96 5.59
C ARG A 408 -6.84 -2.69 5.14
N ARG A 409 -6.87 -2.45 3.83
CA ARG A 409 -7.79 -1.49 3.22
C ARG A 409 -7.98 -1.78 1.75
N GLY A 410 -9.09 -1.29 1.19
CA GLY A 410 -9.39 -1.37 -0.22
C GLY A 410 -9.08 -0.06 -0.95
N ARG A 411 -8.64 -0.17 -2.20
CA ARG A 411 -8.51 0.98 -3.10
C ARG A 411 -9.01 0.65 -4.51
N PRO A 412 -9.64 1.59 -5.26
CA PRO A 412 -10.15 1.29 -6.59
C PRO A 412 -9.04 0.75 -7.51
N PRO A 413 -9.30 -0.26 -8.35
CA PRO A 413 -8.25 -0.93 -9.13
C PRO A 413 -7.53 0.00 -10.12
N LEU A 414 -8.16 1.09 -10.54
CA LEU A 414 -7.58 2.14 -11.39
C LEU A 414 -6.84 3.24 -10.61
N ALA A 415 -6.88 3.22 -9.28
CA ALA A 415 -6.23 4.23 -8.46
C ALA A 415 -4.71 4.17 -8.61
N ARG A 416 -4.08 5.35 -8.59
CA ARG A 416 -2.63 5.52 -8.74
C ARG A 416 -2.14 6.42 -7.61
N GLY A 417 -1.57 5.82 -6.57
CA GLY A 417 -1.12 6.53 -5.39
C GLY A 417 0.38 6.84 -5.43
N ARG A 418 0.80 8.03 -4.97
CA ARG A 418 2.21 8.41 -4.78
C ARG A 418 2.94 7.66 -3.63
N CYS A 419 2.22 6.74 -3.00
CA CYS A 419 2.68 5.93 -1.87
C CYS A 419 2.17 4.49 -2.00
N LEU A 420 1.83 4.05 -3.22
CA LEU A 420 1.27 2.74 -3.53
C LEU A 420 2.09 2.09 -4.64
N GLY A 421 2.68 0.96 -4.33
CA GLY A 421 3.42 0.10 -5.24
C GLY A 421 2.94 -1.34 -5.11
N PHE A 422 3.84 -2.31 -5.32
CA PHE A 422 3.51 -3.73 -5.29
C PHE A 422 4.77 -4.60 -5.23
N ARG A 423 4.54 -5.90 -5.03
CA ARG A 423 5.53 -6.97 -5.20
C ARG A 423 4.86 -8.18 -5.86
N CYS A 424 5.64 -9.13 -6.36
CA CYS A 424 5.08 -10.32 -6.99
C CYS A 424 5.29 -11.59 -6.16
N VAL A 425 4.46 -12.59 -6.46
CA VAL A 425 4.62 -13.98 -6.05
C VAL A 425 4.72 -14.88 -7.27
N SER A 426 5.19 -16.10 -7.08
CA SER A 426 5.27 -17.14 -8.11
C SER A 426 4.95 -18.50 -7.52
N SER A 427 4.46 -19.43 -8.35
CA SER A 427 4.24 -20.79 -7.88
C SER A 427 5.58 -21.51 -7.74
N VAL A 428 5.73 -22.36 -6.72
CA VAL A 428 6.86 -23.30 -6.67
C VAL A 428 6.88 -24.27 -7.85
N LYS A 429 5.75 -24.45 -8.54
CA LYS A 429 5.67 -25.21 -9.80
C LYS A 429 6.41 -24.54 -10.95
N ASP A 430 6.67 -23.23 -10.85
CA ASP A 430 7.42 -22.47 -11.86
C ASP A 430 8.95 -22.66 -11.73
N LEU A 431 9.41 -23.43 -10.71
CA LEU A 431 10.83 -23.79 -10.52
C LEU A 431 11.31 -24.95 -11.41
N SER A 432 10.39 -25.77 -11.92
CA SER A 432 10.70 -27.03 -12.63
C SER A 432 10.80 -26.89 -14.14
#